data_AF-A0A9Q2P8H4-F1
#
_entry.id   AF-A0A9Q2P8H4-F1
#
_cell.length_a   1.000
_cell.length_b   1.000
_cell.length_c   1.000
_cell.angle_alpha   90.00
_cell.angle_beta   90.00
_cell.angle_gamma   90.00
#
_symmetry.space_group_name_H-M   'P 1'
#
loop_
_entity.id
_entity.type
_entity.pdbx_description
1 polymer ?
#
loop_
_entity_poly.entity_id
_entity_poly.type
_entity_poly.pdbx_seq_one_letter_code
_entity_poly.pdbx_strand_id
1 'polypeptide(L)'
;MTKISRSQSRIGITELARALGRSEMFVRSSLMVLKISLKDESLELDDAVAVIRHLAQRQSDQDELLGSLLAKITTTEKRELEFAVALEMVKKERAALARLTENLKEQLGREQSRSDRLEQNLHDLTASLAHIVLQRDRLVARSKLRSRATLKHYNGRSVLYLEDPVNPHLLNRSET
;
A
#
# COMPACT_ATOMS: atom_id res chain seq x y z
N MET A 1 71.98 10.76 56.34
CA MET A 1 72.09 9.67 55.36
C MET A 1 71.17 9.99 54.18
N THR A 2 71.73 9.90 52.97
CA THR A 2 71.09 9.87 51.63
C THR A 2 70.07 10.97 51.27
N LYS A 3 70.59 12.13 50.87
CA LYS A 3 69.92 13.03 49.91
C LYS A 3 69.86 12.32 48.56
N ILE A 4 68.68 11.84 48.16
CA ILE A 4 68.42 11.44 46.78
C ILE A 4 68.27 12.73 45.99
N SER A 5 69.35 13.14 45.32
CA SER A 5 69.32 14.16 44.28
C SER A 5 68.34 13.70 43.19
N ARG A 6 67.13 14.28 43.15
CA ARG A 6 66.25 14.18 41.99
C ARG A 6 66.96 14.87 40.83
N SER A 7 67.57 14.06 39.96
CA SER A 7 67.99 14.48 38.63
C SER A 7 66.78 15.09 37.93
N GLN A 8 66.79 16.41 37.74
CA GLN A 8 65.83 17.14 36.91
C GLN A 8 65.93 16.58 35.48
N SER A 9 65.14 15.55 35.21
CA SER A 9 65.10 14.87 33.93
C SER A 9 64.22 15.71 33.03
N ARG A 10 64.87 16.52 32.19
CA ARG A 10 64.22 17.38 31.21
C ARG A 10 64.04 16.60 29.92
N ILE A 11 62.81 16.59 29.39
CA ILE A 11 62.45 15.89 28.16
C ILE A 11 62.29 16.93 27.05
N GLY A 12 62.97 16.73 25.92
CA GLY A 12 62.80 17.57 24.75
C GLY A 12 61.41 17.39 24.13
N ILE A 13 60.80 18.48 23.64
CA ILE A 13 59.48 18.41 22.96
C ILE A 13 59.54 17.47 21.75
N THR A 14 60.66 17.42 21.05
CA THR A 14 60.88 16.58 19.87
C THR A 14 60.88 15.09 20.23
N GLU A 15 61.49 14.72 21.36
CA GLU A 15 61.49 13.36 21.89
C GLU A 15 60.10 12.95 22.39
N LEU A 16 59.39 13.88 23.05
CA LEU A 16 58.02 13.65 23.52
C LEU A 16 57.04 13.50 22.36
N ALA A 17 57.15 14.33 21.32
CA ALA A 17 56.36 14.24 20.10
C ALA A 17 56.60 12.91 19.36
N ARG A 18 57.87 12.50 19.26
CA ARG A 18 58.27 11.21 18.67
C ARG A 18 57.74 10.02 19.48
N ALA A 19 57.85 10.06 20.81
CA ALA A 19 57.36 9.00 21.69
C ALA A 19 55.83 8.86 21.66
N LEU A 20 55.11 9.97 21.45
CA LEU A 20 53.65 9.98 21.32
C LEU A 20 53.16 9.72 19.88
N GLY A 21 54.06 9.67 18.90
CA GLY A 21 53.70 9.54 17.48
C GLY A 21 52.86 10.71 16.96
N ARG A 22 52.99 11.90 17.55
CA ARG A 22 52.21 13.11 17.22
C ARG A 22 53.12 14.21 16.68
N SER A 23 52.55 15.18 15.97
CA SER A 23 53.33 16.33 15.50
C SER A 23 53.77 17.21 16.67
N GLU A 24 54.96 17.80 16.56
CA GLU A 24 55.49 18.72 17.59
C GLU A 24 54.55 19.92 17.81
N MET A 25 53.87 20.39 16.76
CA MET A 25 52.87 21.46 16.84
C MET A 25 51.64 21.06 17.67
N PHE A 26 51.24 19.79 17.63
CA PHE A 26 50.12 19.27 18.42
C PHE A 26 50.47 19.12 19.91
N VAL A 27 51.72 18.76 20.20
CA VAL A 27 52.24 18.76 21.58
C VAL A 27 52.33 20.20 22.11
N ARG A 28 52.83 21.15 21.30
CA ARG A 28 52.89 22.58 21.64
C ARG A 28 51.50 23.18 21.90
N SER A 29 50.48 22.83 21.11
CA SER A 29 49.12 23.30 21.36
C SER A 29 48.52 22.70 22.64
N SER A 30 48.83 21.43 22.94
CA SER A 30 48.38 20.77 24.17
C SER A 30 49.03 21.37 25.42
N LEU A 31 50.30 21.75 25.34
CA LEU A 31 51.02 22.48 26.39
C LEU A 31 50.42 23.87 26.64
N MET A 32 50.02 24.57 25.58
CA MET A 32 49.35 25.87 25.67
C MET A 32 47.98 25.77 26.35
N VAL A 33 47.21 24.71 26.06
CA VAL A 33 45.92 24.43 26.72
C VAL A 33 46.11 24.12 28.22
N LEU A 34 47.19 23.41 28.58
CA LEU A 34 47.53 23.07 29.96
C LEU A 34 48.26 24.19 30.71
N LYS A 35 48.56 25.32 30.04
CA LYS A 35 49.30 26.48 30.58
C LYS A 35 50.70 26.12 31.13
N ILE A 36 51.34 25.11 30.55
CA ILE A 36 52.68 24.67 30.94
C ILE A 36 53.71 25.51 30.19
N SER A 37 54.68 26.09 30.92
CA SER A 37 55.71 26.95 30.34
C SER A 37 56.93 26.14 29.93
N LEU A 38 57.37 26.31 28.68
CA LEU A 38 58.57 25.69 28.15
C LEU A 38 59.81 26.46 28.62
N LYS A 39 60.80 25.74 29.15
CA LYS A 39 62.15 26.28 29.39
C LYS A 39 63.11 25.59 28.42
N ASP A 40 63.72 26.36 27.52
CA ASP A 40 64.72 25.88 26.55
C ASP A 40 64.25 24.64 25.73
N GLU A 41 63.03 24.70 25.19
CA GLU A 41 62.39 23.60 24.43
C GLU A 41 62.34 22.25 25.15
N SER A 42 62.41 22.27 26.48
CA SER A 42 62.39 21.10 27.34
C SER A 42 61.35 21.23 28.46
N LEU A 43 60.79 20.10 28.85
CA LEU A 43 59.76 19.96 29.87
C LEU A 43 60.28 19.21 31.07
N GLU A 44 59.83 19.59 32.27
CA GLU A 44 60.02 18.75 33.44
C GLU A 44 59.20 17.47 33.30
N LEU A 45 59.72 16.37 33.86
CA LEU A 45 59.09 15.04 33.76
C LEU A 45 57.62 15.05 34.24
N ASP A 46 57.32 15.79 35.30
CA ASP A 46 55.96 15.87 35.86
C ASP A 46 54.99 16.56 34.89
N ASP A 47 55.43 17.62 34.23
CA ASP A 47 54.68 18.35 33.20
C ASP A 47 54.48 17.49 31.93
N ALA A 48 55.52 16.75 31.53
CA ALA A 48 55.44 15.80 30.42
C ALA A 48 54.39 14.71 30.69
N VAL A 49 54.33 14.16 31.91
CA VAL A 49 53.32 13.16 32.30
C VAL A 49 51.90 13.76 32.28
N ALA A 50 51.73 15.02 32.69
CA ALA A 50 50.43 15.70 32.64
C ALA A 50 49.91 15.85 31.20
N VAL A 51 50.79 16.20 30.26
CA VAL A 51 50.47 16.29 28.82
C VAL A 51 50.10 14.92 28.25
N ILE A 52 50.88 13.88 28.55
CA ILE A 52 50.61 12.52 28.11
C ILE A 52 49.24 12.05 28.62
N ARG A 53 48.93 12.30 29.90
CA ARG A 53 47.64 11.93 30.50
C ARG A 53 46.47 12.67 29.86
N HIS A 54 46.60 13.98 29.62
CA HIS A 54 45.57 14.78 28.97
C HIS A 54 45.30 14.31 27.53
N LEU A 55 46.36 13.97 26.79
CA LEU A 55 46.26 13.45 25.43
C LEU A 55 45.63 12.06 25.39
N ALA A 56 46.02 11.17 26.31
CA ALA A 56 45.41 9.84 26.43
C ALA A 56 43.92 9.93 26.75
N GLN A 57 43.53 10.86 27.63
CA GLN A 57 42.12 11.06 27.99
C GLN A 57 41.30 11.61 26.81
N ARG A 58 41.81 12.63 26.11
CA ARG A 58 41.15 13.15 24.90
C ARG A 58 41.05 12.12 23.78
N GLN A 59 42.03 11.24 23.64
CA GLN A 59 41.99 10.18 22.64
C GLN A 59 40.91 9.15 22.98
N SER A 60 40.77 8.78 24.26
CA SER A 60 39.67 7.93 24.73
C SER A 60 38.30 8.53 24.42
N ASP A 61 38.10 9.82 24.73
CA ASP A 61 36.82 10.51 24.46
C ASP A 61 36.51 10.57 22.95
N GLN A 62 37.54 10.78 22.12
CA GLN A 62 37.39 10.79 20.66
C GLN A 62 37.06 9.41 20.10
N ASP A 63 37.71 8.36 20.59
CA ASP A 63 37.46 6.99 20.15
C ASP A 63 36.06 6.53 20.56
N GLU A 64 35.57 6.91 21.75
CA GLU A 64 34.19 6.68 22.19
C GLU A 64 33.16 7.42 21.31
N LEU A 65 33.42 8.69 20.99
CA LEU A 65 32.56 9.47 20.08
C LEU A 65 32.52 8.85 18.68
N LEU A 66 33.67 8.47 18.12
CA LEU A 66 33.76 7.79 16.83
C LEU A 66 33.02 6.45 16.85
N GLY A 67 33.18 5.65 17.90
CA GLY A 67 32.44 4.40 18.09
C GLY A 67 30.92 4.64 18.10
N SER A 68 30.46 5.67 18.81
CA SER A 68 29.03 6.03 18.86
C SER A 68 28.48 6.50 17.50
N LEU A 69 29.28 7.24 16.72
CA LEU A 69 28.89 7.72 15.40
C LEU A 69 28.85 6.56 14.39
N LEU A 70 29.83 5.68 14.40
CA LEU A 70 29.84 4.48 13.57
C LEU A 70 28.66 3.55 13.91
N ALA A 71 28.36 3.36 15.19
CA ALA A 71 27.18 2.62 15.61
C ALA A 71 25.89 3.27 15.07
N LYS A 72 25.76 4.60 15.14
CA LYS A 72 24.60 5.30 14.56
C LYS A 72 24.51 5.11 13.05
N ILE A 73 25.61 5.29 12.31
CA ILE A 73 25.65 5.12 10.85
C ILE A 73 25.22 3.71 10.45
N THR A 74 25.77 2.68 11.10
CA THR A 74 25.41 1.30 10.81
C THR A 74 23.94 0.99 11.14
N THR A 75 23.37 1.60 12.19
CA THR A 75 21.93 1.46 12.46
C THR A 75 21.05 2.18 11.44
N THR A 76 21.48 3.34 10.94
CA THR A 76 20.72 4.07 9.91
C THR A 76 20.78 3.35 8.57
N GLU A 77 21.94 2.83 8.17
CA GLU A 77 22.10 2.02 6.96
C GLU A 77 21.20 0.77 6.98
N LYS A 78 21.13 0.08 8.14
CA LYS A 78 20.20 -1.06 8.30
C LYS A 78 18.75 -0.65 8.11
N ARG A 79 18.32 0.46 8.71
CA ARG A 79 16.96 0.99 8.55
C ARG A 79 16.66 1.39 7.11
N GLU A 80 17.61 2.02 6.42
CA GLU A 80 17.46 2.37 5.00
C GLU A 80 17.26 1.13 4.14
N LEU A 81 18.02 0.06 4.38
CA LEU A 81 17.84 -1.22 3.70
C LEU A 81 16.47 -1.83 3.99
N GLU A 82 16.02 -1.84 5.25
CA GLU A 82 14.69 -2.30 5.63
C GLU A 82 13.58 -1.52 4.91
N PHE A 83 13.70 -0.18 4.84
CA PHE A 83 12.76 0.66 4.11
C PHE A 83 12.78 0.40 2.61
N ALA A 84 13.96 0.22 2.00
CA ALA A 84 14.07 -0.11 0.58
C ALA A 84 13.37 -1.44 0.25
N VAL A 85 13.55 -2.46 1.09
CA VAL A 85 12.87 -3.76 0.94
C VAL A 85 11.36 -3.61 1.09
N ALA A 86 10.90 -2.92 2.14
CA ALA A 86 9.47 -2.69 2.36
C ALA A 86 8.83 -1.95 1.16
N LEU A 87 9.53 -0.95 0.61
CA LEU A 87 9.06 -0.18 -0.53
C LEU A 87 8.95 -1.05 -1.80
N GLU A 88 9.91 -1.94 -2.05
CA GLU A 88 9.84 -2.89 -3.16
C GLU A 88 8.71 -3.92 -2.99
N MET A 89 8.44 -4.38 -1.77
CA MET A 89 7.29 -5.23 -1.48
C MET A 89 5.97 -4.50 -1.80
N VAL A 90 5.81 -3.27 -1.31
CA VAL A 90 4.61 -2.45 -1.57
C VAL A 90 4.43 -2.16 -3.05
N LYS A 91 5.51 -1.89 -3.80
CA LYS A 91 5.44 -1.73 -5.27
C LYS A 91 4.90 -2.98 -5.95
N LYS A 92 5.38 -4.17 -5.55
CA LYS A 92 4.92 -5.45 -6.10
C LYS A 92 3.45 -5.70 -5.78
N GLU A 93 3.04 -5.48 -4.54
CA GLU A 93 1.64 -5.61 -4.12
C GLU A 93 0.73 -4.64 -4.87
N ARG A 94 1.12 -3.37 -5.00
CA ARG A 94 0.39 -2.37 -5.76
C ARG A 94 0.23 -2.79 -7.23
N ALA A 95 1.28 -3.32 -7.86
CA ALA A 95 1.22 -3.80 -9.24
C ALA A 95 0.29 -5.02 -9.38
N ALA A 96 0.33 -5.96 -8.43
CA ALA A 96 -0.55 -7.11 -8.40
C ALA A 96 -2.03 -6.69 -8.23
N LEU A 97 -2.31 -5.79 -7.30
CA LEU A 97 -3.65 -5.24 -7.08
C LEU A 97 -4.16 -4.50 -8.31
N ALA A 98 -3.33 -3.69 -8.97
CA ALA A 98 -3.72 -3.01 -10.21
C ALA A 98 -4.16 -4.00 -11.30
N ARG A 99 -3.43 -5.10 -11.47
CA ARG A 99 -3.80 -6.17 -12.43
C ARG A 99 -5.13 -6.84 -12.04
N LEU A 100 -5.34 -7.13 -10.76
CA LEU A 100 -6.60 -7.70 -10.28
C LEU A 100 -7.77 -6.74 -10.52
N THR A 101 -7.60 -5.45 -10.23
CA THR A 101 -8.64 -4.46 -10.48
C THR A 101 -9.00 -4.35 -11.95
N GLU A 102 -8.02 -4.46 -12.85
CA GLU A 102 -8.26 -4.42 -14.28
C GLU A 102 -9.03 -5.66 -14.75
N ASN A 103 -8.61 -6.85 -14.32
CA ASN A 103 -9.31 -8.09 -14.63
C ASN A 103 -10.77 -8.06 -14.14
N LEU A 104 -11.02 -7.54 -12.94
CA LEU A 104 -12.36 -7.41 -12.39
C LEU A 104 -13.21 -6.40 -13.16
N LYS A 105 -12.63 -5.29 -13.62
CA LYS A 105 -13.33 -4.34 -14.50
C LYS A 105 -13.71 -4.97 -15.83
N GLU A 106 -12.80 -5.73 -16.44
CA GLU A 106 -13.10 -6.45 -17.67
C GLU A 106 -14.23 -7.47 -17.48
N GLN A 107 -14.18 -8.26 -16.40
CA GLN A 107 -15.24 -9.22 -16.07
C GLN A 107 -16.58 -8.52 -15.85
N LEU A 108 -16.59 -7.41 -15.10
CA LEU A 108 -17.78 -6.62 -14.88
C LEU A 108 -18.36 -6.09 -16.20
N GLY A 109 -17.52 -5.56 -17.09
CA GLY A 109 -17.97 -5.08 -18.41
C GLY A 109 -18.59 -6.18 -19.27
N ARG A 110 -18.05 -7.40 -19.22
CA ARG A 110 -18.62 -8.57 -19.92
C ARG A 110 -19.98 -8.96 -19.35
N GLU A 111 -20.11 -9.03 -18.03
CA GLU A 111 -21.38 -9.37 -17.39
C GLU A 111 -22.43 -8.28 -17.57
N GLN A 112 -22.06 -7.00 -17.53
CA GLN A 112 -22.94 -5.89 -17.87
C GLN A 112 -23.45 -6.01 -19.31
N SER A 113 -22.56 -6.21 -20.27
CA SER A 113 -22.94 -6.41 -21.69
C SER A 113 -23.88 -7.61 -21.88
N ARG A 114 -23.68 -8.68 -21.09
CA ARG A 114 -24.56 -9.84 -21.09
C ARG A 114 -25.93 -9.51 -20.47
N SER A 115 -25.95 -8.77 -19.37
CA SER A 115 -27.18 -8.29 -18.73
C SER A 115 -27.99 -7.44 -19.69
N ASP A 116 -27.38 -6.46 -20.34
CA ASP A 116 -28.05 -5.57 -21.30
C ASP A 116 -28.70 -6.35 -22.44
N ARG A 117 -28.02 -7.38 -22.96
CA ARG A 117 -28.59 -8.27 -23.98
C ARG A 117 -29.78 -9.06 -23.46
N LEU A 118 -29.72 -9.56 -22.23
CA LEU A 118 -30.83 -10.29 -21.62
C LEU A 118 -32.02 -9.36 -21.36
N GLU A 119 -31.77 -8.13 -20.92
CA GLU A 119 -32.81 -7.11 -20.76
C GLU A 119 -33.48 -6.78 -22.09
N GLN A 120 -32.70 -6.59 -23.15
CA GLN A 120 -33.25 -6.36 -24.49
C GLN A 120 -34.09 -7.56 -24.96
N ASN A 121 -33.60 -8.78 -24.79
CA ASN A 121 -34.35 -9.99 -25.16
C ASN A 121 -35.65 -10.12 -24.35
N LEU A 122 -35.63 -9.79 -23.05
CA LEU A 122 -36.83 -9.78 -22.21
C LEU A 122 -37.82 -8.73 -22.68
N HIS A 123 -37.34 -7.55 -23.06
CA HIS A 123 -38.18 -6.50 -23.64
C HIS A 123 -38.85 -6.97 -24.94
N ASP A 124 -38.09 -7.57 -25.86
CA ASP A 124 -38.60 -8.06 -27.13
C ASP A 124 -39.62 -9.21 -26.95
N LEU A 125 -39.36 -10.13 -26.02
CA LEU A 125 -40.30 -11.19 -25.65
C LEU A 125 -41.58 -10.59 -25.06
N THR A 126 -41.47 -9.62 -24.17
CA THR A 126 -42.61 -8.94 -23.56
C THR A 126 -43.46 -8.23 -24.62
N ALA A 127 -42.83 -7.54 -25.57
CA ALA A 127 -43.50 -6.90 -26.69
C ALA A 127 -44.22 -7.92 -27.59
N SER A 128 -43.58 -9.06 -27.88
CA SER A 128 -44.18 -10.14 -28.68
C SER A 128 -45.40 -10.75 -27.99
N LEU A 129 -45.33 -10.98 -26.67
CA LEU A 129 -46.43 -11.49 -25.86
C LEU A 129 -47.60 -10.49 -25.83
N ALA A 130 -47.32 -9.20 -25.64
CA ALA A 130 -48.34 -8.16 -25.70
C ALA A 130 -49.06 -8.15 -27.06
N HIS A 131 -48.31 -8.33 -28.16
CA HIS A 131 -48.88 -8.45 -29.50
C HIS A 131 -49.80 -9.68 -29.65
N ILE A 132 -49.36 -10.84 -29.16
CA ILE A 132 -50.16 -12.08 -29.21
C ILE A 132 -51.44 -11.93 -28.39
N VAL A 133 -51.35 -11.34 -27.19
CA VAL A 133 -52.51 -11.07 -26.33
C VAL A 133 -53.49 -10.13 -27.05
N LEU A 134 -53.01 -9.05 -27.65
CA LEU A 134 -53.85 -8.11 -28.39
C LEU A 134 -54.50 -8.74 -29.62
N GLN A 135 -53.79 -9.61 -30.35
CA GLN A 135 -54.37 -10.38 -31.45
C GLN A 135 -55.45 -11.36 -30.96
N ARG A 136 -55.19 -12.07 -29.86
CA ARG A 136 -56.19 -12.95 -29.22
C ARG A 136 -57.44 -12.15 -28.85
N ASP A 137 -57.29 -11.01 -28.19
CA ASP A 137 -58.42 -10.20 -27.74
C ASP A 137 -59.28 -9.71 -28.92
N ARG A 138 -58.64 -9.30 -30.03
CA ARG A 138 -59.35 -8.97 -31.27
C ARG A 138 -60.11 -10.16 -31.85
N LEU A 139 -59.52 -11.35 -31.87
CA LEU A 139 -60.18 -12.56 -32.35
C LEU A 139 -61.37 -12.94 -31.46
N VAL A 140 -61.22 -12.86 -30.14
CA VAL A 140 -62.30 -13.10 -29.18
C VAL A 140 -63.41 -12.10 -29.36
N ALA A 141 -63.11 -10.81 -29.47
CA ALA A 141 -64.10 -9.77 -29.72
C ALA A 141 -64.87 -10.03 -31.03
N ARG A 142 -64.16 -10.38 -32.11
CA ARG A 142 -64.79 -10.71 -33.41
C ARG A 142 -65.69 -11.94 -33.32
N SER A 143 -65.24 -12.98 -32.63
CA SER A 143 -66.03 -14.21 -32.42
C SER A 143 -67.28 -13.92 -31.57
N LYS A 144 -67.16 -13.16 -30.49
CA LYS A 144 -68.29 -12.70 -29.67
C LYS A 144 -69.33 -11.91 -30.49
N LEU A 145 -68.89 -11.02 -31.39
CA LEU A 145 -69.78 -10.24 -32.25
C LEU A 145 -70.53 -11.08 -33.30
N ARG A 146 -69.94 -12.19 -33.76
CA ARG A 146 -70.55 -13.07 -34.77
C ARG A 146 -71.44 -14.15 -34.17
N SER A 147 -71.13 -14.58 -32.96
CA SER A 147 -71.88 -15.61 -32.24
C SER A 147 -73.34 -15.18 -32.04
N ARG A 148 -74.27 -16.01 -32.50
CA ARG A 148 -75.72 -15.79 -32.36
C ARG A 148 -76.37 -17.02 -31.78
N ALA A 149 -77.24 -16.82 -30.81
CA ALA A 149 -78.07 -17.88 -30.24
C ALA A 149 -79.51 -17.65 -30.69
N THR A 150 -80.08 -18.62 -31.38
CA THR A 150 -81.48 -18.59 -31.82
C THR A 150 -82.20 -19.79 -31.27
N LEU A 151 -83.44 -19.61 -30.83
CA LEU A 151 -84.25 -20.70 -30.31
C LEU A 151 -85.11 -21.25 -31.46
N LYS A 152 -84.84 -22.49 -31.88
CA LYS A 152 -85.53 -23.16 -32.98
C LYS A 152 -86.37 -24.30 -32.41
N HIS A 153 -87.58 -24.50 -32.94
CA HIS A 153 -88.44 -25.61 -32.53
C HIS A 153 -88.19 -26.79 -33.45
N TYR A 154 -87.70 -27.90 -32.89
CA TYR A 154 -87.45 -29.13 -33.61
C TYR A 154 -88.21 -30.26 -32.91
N ASN A 155 -89.08 -30.96 -33.65
CA ASN A 155 -89.90 -32.07 -33.14
C ASN A 155 -90.72 -31.71 -31.87
N GLY A 156 -91.34 -30.52 -31.83
CA GLY A 156 -92.18 -30.10 -30.71
C GLY A 156 -91.42 -29.67 -29.44
N ARG A 157 -90.08 -29.60 -29.48
CA ARG A 157 -89.24 -29.12 -28.38
C ARG A 157 -88.46 -27.87 -28.81
N SER A 158 -88.32 -26.92 -27.90
CA SER A 158 -87.44 -25.77 -28.08
C SER A 158 -85.98 -26.20 -27.91
N VAL A 159 -85.17 -25.96 -28.94
CA VAL A 159 -83.73 -26.26 -28.93
C VAL A 159 -82.97 -24.96 -29.18
N LEU A 160 -81.95 -24.71 -28.35
CA LEU A 160 -81.05 -23.59 -28.52
C LEU A 160 -80.06 -23.91 -29.64
N TYR A 161 -80.13 -23.18 -30.75
CA TYR A 161 -79.23 -23.31 -31.88
C TYR A 161 -78.20 -22.19 -31.83
N LEU A 162 -76.91 -22.57 -31.79
CA LEU A 162 -75.79 -21.64 -31.75
C LEU A 162 -75.16 -21.54 -33.13
N GLU A 163 -75.15 -20.34 -33.70
CA GLU A 163 -74.48 -19.99 -34.96
C GLU A 163 -73.16 -19.29 -34.62
N ASP A 164 -72.06 -19.76 -35.20
CA ASP A 164 -70.68 -19.31 -34.93
C ASP A 164 -70.32 -19.22 -33.43
N PRO A 165 -70.48 -20.31 -32.65
CA PRO A 165 -70.25 -20.28 -31.21
C PRO A 165 -68.82 -19.87 -30.85
N VAL A 166 -68.68 -19.03 -29.83
CA VAL A 166 -67.36 -18.65 -29.29
C VAL A 166 -66.71 -19.86 -28.61
N ASN A 167 -65.47 -20.16 -28.97
CA ASN A 167 -64.72 -21.23 -28.30
C ASN A 167 -64.62 -20.96 -26.78
N PRO A 168 -65.15 -21.84 -25.91
CA PRO A 168 -65.23 -21.59 -24.47
C PRO A 168 -63.85 -21.45 -23.81
N HIS A 169 -62.82 -22.10 -24.36
CA HIS A 169 -61.43 -21.95 -23.92
C HIS A 169 -60.87 -20.53 -24.08
N LEU A 170 -61.50 -19.69 -24.90
CA LEU A 170 -61.09 -18.30 -25.08
C LEU A 170 -61.71 -17.36 -24.03
N LEU A 171 -62.76 -17.79 -23.32
CA LEU A 171 -63.54 -16.98 -22.37
C LEU A 171 -63.00 -17.04 -20.93
N ASN A 172 -62.33 -18.13 -20.53
CA ASN A 172 -62.01 -18.43 -19.12
C ASN A 172 -60.78 -17.73 -18.51
N ARG A 173 -60.43 -16.49 -18.93
CA ARG A 173 -59.27 -15.77 -18.35
C ARG A 173 -59.48 -14.29 -18.04
N SER A 174 -60.70 -13.76 -18.20
CA SER A 174 -60.99 -12.34 -17.92
C SER A 174 -61.70 -12.09 -16.59
N GLU A 175 -61.84 -13.11 -15.72
CA GLU A 175 -62.51 -13.01 -14.42
C GLU A 175 -61.66 -13.64 -13.31
N THR A 176 -60.53 -13.01 -13.02
CA THR A 176 -59.84 -13.03 -11.70
C THR A 176 -59.03 -11.75 -11.58
#